data_AF-A0AAN4S7K3-F1
#
_entry.id   AF-A0AAN4S7K3-F1
#
_cell.length_a   1.000
_cell.length_b   1.000
_cell.length_c   1.000
_cell.angle_alpha   90.00
_cell.angle_beta   90.00
_cell.angle_gamma   90.00
#
_symmetry.space_group_name_H-M   'P 1'
#
loop_
_entity.id
_entity.type
_entity.pdbx_description
1 polymer ?
#
loop_
_entity_poly.entity_id
_entity_poly.type
_entity_poly.pdbx_seq_one_letter_code
_entity_poly.pdbx_strand_id
1 'polypeptide(L)'
;MTECIPSYTPLEDTGFGYTLSLINGKYKMIIMYWLYEKNVMRFNEMQRCIGNISFRTLSNTLKELERDGLITRKEYPQIPPKVEYRLSEKGQSLIPLLDMMCQWGEQNKPS
;
A
#
# COMPACT_ATOMS: atom_id res chain seq x y z
N MET A 1 22.29 -15.17 39.49
CA MET A 1 21.15 -16.07 39.31
C MET A 1 19.99 -15.21 38.83
N THR A 2 19.47 -15.55 37.65
CA THR A 2 18.31 -14.95 36.97
C THR A 2 18.49 -13.52 36.43
N GLU A 3 19.00 -13.41 35.20
CA GLU A 3 18.66 -12.27 34.34
C GLU A 3 17.17 -12.36 34.03
N CYS A 4 16.36 -11.46 34.59
CA CYS A 4 14.99 -11.24 34.12
C CYS A 4 15.06 -10.49 32.79
N ILE A 5 15.27 -11.22 31.69
CA ILE A 5 15.04 -10.68 30.35
C ILE A 5 13.54 -10.83 30.08
N PRO A 6 12.75 -9.76 29.91
CA PRO A 6 11.43 -9.89 29.35
C PRO A 6 11.61 -10.20 27.86
N SER A 7 11.66 -11.48 27.51
CA SER A 7 11.93 -11.95 26.15
C SER A 7 10.68 -11.90 25.25
N TYR A 8 9.98 -10.76 25.23
CA TYR A 8 8.92 -10.55 24.25
C TYR A 8 8.84 -9.08 23.86
N THR A 9 9.51 -8.72 22.77
CA THR A 9 9.21 -7.47 22.07
C THR A 9 7.82 -7.62 21.45
N PRO A 10 6.85 -6.74 21.77
CA PRO A 10 5.54 -6.74 21.11
C PRO A 10 5.69 -6.66 19.59
N LEU A 11 4.79 -7.30 18.84
CA LEU A 11 4.90 -7.38 17.38
C LEU A 11 4.94 -5.98 16.77
N GLU A 12 4.11 -5.08 17.28
CA GLU A 12 4.00 -3.67 16.91
C GLU A 12 5.31 -2.88 17.03
N ASP A 13 6.23 -3.31 17.90
CA ASP A 13 7.53 -2.65 18.12
C ASP A 13 8.63 -3.20 17.19
N THR A 14 8.32 -4.24 16.42
CA THR A 14 9.26 -4.82 15.44
C THR A 14 9.16 -4.15 14.07
N GLY A 15 10.23 -4.21 13.27
CA GLY A 15 10.19 -3.75 11.88
C GLY A 15 9.14 -4.49 11.04
N PHE A 16 8.84 -5.75 11.38
CA PHE A 16 7.78 -6.52 10.75
C PHE A 16 6.40 -5.95 11.11
N GLY A 17 6.11 -5.72 12.39
CA GLY A 17 4.84 -5.14 12.82
C GLY A 17 4.63 -3.72 12.30
N TYR A 18 5.69 -2.91 12.27
CA TYR A 18 5.65 -1.60 11.62
C TYR A 18 5.28 -1.72 10.14
N THR A 19 5.98 -2.58 9.38
CA THR A 19 5.68 -2.80 7.96
C THR A 19 4.25 -3.29 7.76
N LEU A 20 3.81 -4.25 8.57
CA LEU A 20 2.45 -4.77 8.56
C LEU A 20 1.44 -3.67 8.83
N SER A 21 1.68 -2.78 9.78
CA SER A 21 0.77 -1.65 10.07
C SER A 21 0.55 -0.74 8.85
N LEU A 22 1.58 -0.59 8.01
CA LEU A 22 1.52 0.23 6.80
C LEU A 22 0.73 -0.44 5.68
N ILE A 23 0.92 -1.75 5.47
CA ILE A 23 0.39 -2.46 4.29
C ILE A 23 -0.84 -3.33 4.58
N ASN A 24 -1.19 -3.53 5.85
CA ASN A 24 -2.37 -4.28 6.25
C ASN A 24 -3.65 -3.59 5.77
N GLY A 25 -4.64 -4.39 5.39
CA GLY A 25 -5.90 -3.95 4.82
C GLY A 25 -6.09 -4.41 3.37
N LYS A 26 -7.32 -4.85 3.06
CA LYS A 26 -7.69 -5.52 1.80
C LYS A 26 -7.21 -4.80 0.53
N TYR A 27 -7.20 -3.46 0.52
CA TYR A 27 -6.99 -2.67 -0.68
C TYR A 27 -5.65 -1.94 -0.75
N LYS A 28 -4.85 -1.88 0.34
CA LYS A 28 -3.59 -1.11 0.34
C LYS A 28 -2.59 -1.65 -0.69
N MET A 29 -2.30 -2.95 -0.60
CA MET A 29 -1.38 -3.63 -1.53
C MET A 29 -1.91 -3.67 -2.97
N ILE A 30 -3.22 -3.80 -3.15
CA ILE A 30 -3.85 -3.75 -4.49
C ILE A 30 -3.64 -2.37 -5.13
N ILE A 31 -3.84 -1.29 -4.38
CA ILE A 31 -3.62 0.08 -4.86
C ILE A 31 -2.14 0.30 -5.21
N MET A 32 -1.22 -0.15 -4.35
CA MET A 32 0.21 -0.03 -4.58
C MET A 32 0.65 -0.78 -5.85
N TYR A 33 0.15 -2.01 -6.06
CA TYR A 33 0.38 -2.78 -7.27
C TYR A 33 -0.06 -2.02 -8.52
N TRP A 34 -1.27 -1.46 -8.54
CA TRP A 34 -1.74 -0.69 -9.70
C TRP A 34 -0.94 0.60 -9.93
N LEU A 35 -0.51 1.29 -8.87
CA LEU A 35 0.34 2.48 -8.99
C LEU A 35 1.74 2.14 -9.47
N TYR A 36 2.27 0.97 -9.14
CA TYR A 36 3.51 0.45 -9.71
C TYR A 36 3.34 0.19 -11.21
N GLU A 37 2.34 -0.61 -11.60
CA GLU A 37 2.06 -1.00 -12.98
C GLU A 37 1.76 0.20 -13.90
N LYS A 38 1.04 1.21 -13.40
CA LYS A 38 0.60 2.35 -14.21
C LYS A 38 1.45 3.60 -14.03
N ASN A 39 2.37 3.63 -13.06
CA ASN A 39 3.19 4.77 -12.63
C ASN A 39 2.40 5.98 -12.08
N VAL A 40 1.27 6.33 -12.71
CA VAL A 40 0.37 7.40 -12.32
C VAL A 40 -1.08 7.01 -12.63
N MET A 41 -2.00 7.30 -11.69
CA MET A 41 -3.42 7.00 -11.89
C MET A 41 -4.33 8.09 -11.31
N ARG A 42 -5.50 8.26 -11.92
CA ARG A 42 -6.60 9.07 -11.35
C ARG A 42 -7.52 8.20 -10.49
N PHE A 43 -8.29 8.86 -9.61
CA PHE A 43 -9.23 8.18 -8.71
C PHE A 43 -10.18 7.21 -9.44
N ASN A 44 -10.87 7.70 -10.47
CA ASN A 44 -11.88 6.90 -11.20
C ASN A 44 -11.24 5.78 -12.03
N GLU A 45 -10.02 5.97 -12.53
CA GLU A 45 -9.28 4.92 -13.23
C GLU A 45 -8.93 3.80 -12.25
N MET A 46 -8.41 4.16 -11.07
CA MET A 46 -8.09 3.20 -10.02
C MET A 46 -9.33 2.45 -9.52
N GLN A 47 -10.46 3.15 -9.31
CA GLN A 47 -11.72 2.53 -8.92
C GLN A 47 -12.17 1.47 -9.94
N ARG A 48 -12.08 1.77 -11.24
CA ARG A 48 -12.45 0.85 -12.32
C ARG A 48 -11.52 -0.37 -12.39
N CYS A 49 -10.21 -0.18 -12.22
CA CYS A 49 -9.23 -1.27 -12.21
C CYS A 49 -9.44 -2.23 -11.03
N ILE A 50 -9.85 -1.73 -9.87
CA ILE A 50 -10.12 -2.55 -8.68
C ILE A 50 -11.53 -3.18 -8.72
N GLY A 51 -12.50 -2.47 -9.31
CA GLY A 51 -13.86 -2.95 -9.56
C GLY A 51 -14.75 -2.98 -8.31
N ASN A 52 -14.50 -3.91 -7.39
CA ASN A 52 -15.39 -4.18 -6.24
C ASN A 52 -15.21 -3.24 -5.03
N ILE A 53 -14.42 -2.18 -5.17
CA ILE A 53 -14.17 -1.20 -4.10
C ILE A 53 -15.18 -0.05 -4.17
N SER A 54 -15.75 0.30 -3.02
CA SER A 54 -16.62 1.49 -2.92
C SER A 54 -15.79 2.77 -3.04
N PHE A 55 -16.40 3.85 -3.56
CA PHE A 55 -15.78 5.18 -3.60
C PHE A 55 -15.28 5.64 -2.22
N ARG A 56 -16.07 5.39 -1.16
CA ARG A 56 -15.70 5.74 0.21
C ARG A 56 -14.47 4.97 0.66
N THR A 57 -14.45 3.65 0.45
CA THR A 57 -13.32 2.80 0.84
C THR A 57 -12.06 3.20 0.08
N LEU A 58 -12.15 3.43 -1.24
CA LEU A 58 -10.99 3.85 -2.03
C LEU A 58 -10.44 5.20 -1.53
N SER A 59 -11.32 6.17 -1.27
CA SER A 59 -10.93 7.49 -0.76
C SER A 59 -10.23 7.39 0.59
N ASN A 60 -10.76 6.58 1.51
CA ASN A 60 -10.14 6.38 2.82
C ASN A 60 -8.78 5.69 2.71
N THR A 61 -8.68 4.62 1.92
CA THR A 61 -7.42 3.89 1.74
C THR A 61 -6.34 4.76 1.08
N LEU A 62 -6.70 5.59 0.10
CA LEU A 62 -5.75 6.54 -0.52
C LEU A 62 -5.26 7.58 0.49
N LYS A 63 -6.15 8.13 1.34
CA LYS A 63 -5.77 9.06 2.41
C LYS A 63 -4.86 8.41 3.44
N GLU A 64 -5.12 7.15 3.81
CA GLU A 64 -4.25 6.39 4.71
C GLU A 64 -2.86 6.18 4.11
N LEU A 65 -2.79 5.70 2.86
CA LEU A 65 -1.52 5.51 2.16
C LEU A 65 -0.74 6.81 1.97
N GLU A 66 -1.43 7.93 1.73
CA GLU A 66 -0.83 9.25 1.62
C GLU A 66 -0.27 9.71 2.97
N ARG A 67 -1.06 9.59 4.04
CA ARG A 67 -0.65 9.90 5.42
C ARG A 67 0.54 9.07 5.87
N ASP A 68 0.55 7.79 5.53
CA ASP A 68 1.61 6.84 5.88
C ASP A 68 2.89 7.04 5.01
N GLY A 69 2.82 7.97 4.04
CA GLY A 69 3.90 8.39 3.17
C GLY A 69 4.22 7.39 2.06
N LEU A 70 3.31 6.48 1.71
CA LEU A 70 3.50 5.45 0.68
C LEU A 70 3.09 5.92 -0.71
N ILE A 71 2.18 6.89 -0.79
CA ILE A 71 1.76 7.50 -2.06
C ILE A 71 1.82 9.02 -1.97
N THR A 72 1.93 9.66 -3.13
CA THR A 72 1.79 11.11 -3.27
C THR A 72 0.53 11.42 -4.05
N ARG A 73 -0.22 12.43 -3.61
CA ARG A 73 -1.37 13.00 -4.31
C ARG A 73 -0.99 14.36 -4.88
N LYS A 74 -1.24 14.57 -6.18
CA LYS A 74 -0.97 15.84 -6.85
C LYS A 74 -2.25 16.38 -7.48
N GLU A 75 -2.64 17.57 -7.05
CA GLU A 75 -3.70 18.35 -7.67
C GLU A 75 -3.13 19.25 -8.78
N TYR A 76 -3.89 19.37 -9.87
CA TYR A 76 -3.60 20.27 -10.96
C TYR A 76 -4.75 21.27 -11.08
N PRO A 77 -4.50 22.57 -10.81
CA PRO A 77 -5.49 23.63 -10.96
C PRO A 77 -5.67 23.93 -12.45
N GLN A 78 -6.49 23.12 -13.11
CA GLN A 78 -6.90 23.27 -14.50
C GLN A 78 -8.41 23.02 -14.61
N ILE A 79 -9.01 23.38 -15.75
CA ILE A 79 -10.42 23.06 -16.05
C ILE A 79 -10.45 21.92 -17.08
N PRO A 80 -11.05 20.76 -16.77
CA PRO A 80 -11.59 20.36 -15.46
C PRO A 80 -10.47 20.01 -14.45
N PRO A 81 -10.73 20.13 -13.12
CA PRO A 81 -9.74 19.79 -12.09
C PRO A 81 -9.24 18.36 -12.22
N LYS A 82 -7.93 18.17 -12.02
CA LYS A 82 -7.27 16.88 -12.19
C LYS A 82 -6.50 16.53 -10.92
N VAL A 83 -6.64 15.28 -10.49
CA VAL A 83 -5.91 14.72 -9.35
C VAL A 83 -5.25 13.42 -9.79
N GLU A 84 -3.97 13.28 -9.47
CA GLU A 84 -3.17 12.09 -9.76
C GLU A 84 -2.55 11.53 -8.48
N TYR A 85 -2.39 10.21 -8.48
CA TYR A 85 -1.71 9.46 -7.44
C TYR A 85 -0.50 8.73 -8.02
N ARG A 86 0.58 8.66 -7.25
CA ARG A 86 1.84 7.96 -7.58
C ARG A 86 2.39 7.30 -6.31
N LEU A 87 3.21 6.27 -6.44
CA LEU A 87 4.02 5.80 -5.32
C LEU A 87 5.03 6.88 -4.94
N SER A 88 5.20 7.11 -3.64
CA SER A 88 6.32 7.90 -3.12
C SER A 88 7.62 7.10 -3.23
N GLU A 89 8.77 7.70 -2.90
CA GLU A 89 10.04 6.99 -2.78
C GLU A 89 9.96 5.84 -1.75
N LYS A 90 9.34 6.10 -0.58
CA LYS A 90 9.08 5.07 0.45
C LYS A 90 8.10 3.99 -0.03
N GLY A 91 7.11 4.36 -0.86
CA GLY A 91 6.22 3.38 -1.49
C GLY A 91 6.94 2.49 -2.50
N GLN A 92 7.84 3.07 -3.28
CA GLN A 92 8.66 2.35 -4.26
C GLN A 92 9.64 1.38 -3.57
N SER A 93 10.18 1.73 -2.40
CA SER A 93 11.05 0.82 -1.65
C SER A 93 10.33 -0.45 -1.14
N LEU A 94 8.99 -0.50 -1.18
CA LEU A 94 8.21 -1.70 -0.84
C LEU A 94 7.93 -2.61 -2.05
N ILE A 95 8.28 -2.20 -3.28
CA ILE A 95 8.05 -3.03 -4.47
C ILE A 95 8.78 -4.38 -4.43
N PRO A 96 10.06 -4.48 -3.99
CA PRO A 96 10.71 -5.78 -3.88
C PRO A 96 9.99 -6.74 -2.94
N LEU A 97 9.31 -6.23 -1.90
CA LEU A 97 8.47 -7.04 -1.01
C LEU A 97 7.22 -7.56 -1.73
N LEU A 98 6.56 -6.71 -2.52
CA LEU A 98 5.43 -7.12 -3.37
C LEU A 98 5.84 -8.22 -4.36
N ASP A 99 7.01 -8.08 -4.99
CA ASP A 99 7.54 -9.08 -5.92
C ASP A 99 7.78 -10.43 -5.23
N MET A 100 8.36 -10.41 -4.02
CA MET A 100 8.55 -11.64 -3.22
C MET A 100 7.22 -12.31 -2.86
N MET A 101 6.17 -11.53 -2.56
CA MET A 101 4.83 -12.07 -2.33
C MET A 101 4.26 -12.73 -3.59
N CYS A 102 4.42 -12.09 -4.76
CA CYS A 102 4.01 -12.67 -6.04
C CYS A 102 4.74 -13.98 -6.33
N GLN A 103 6.06 -14.03 -6.15
CA GLN A 103 6.87 -15.24 -6.36
C GLN A 103 6.41 -16.38 -5.46
N TRP A 104 6.20 -16.11 -4.17
CA TRP A 104 5.70 -17.12 -3.24
C TRP A 104 4.31 -17.62 -3.67
N GLY A 105 3.41 -16.71 -4.08
CA GLY A 105 2.07 -17.05 -4.55
C GLY A 105 2.09 -17.94 -5.79
N GLU A 106 2.94 -17.65 -6.77
CA GLU A 106 3.11 -18.48 -7.97
C GLU A 106 3.64 -19.88 -7.65
N GLN A 107 4.49 -20.02 -6.63
CA GLN A 107 5.05 -21.31 -6.21
C GLN A 107 4.08 -22.16 -5.39
N ASN A 108 3.08 -21.54 -4.73
CA ASN A 108 2.22 -22.21 -3.75
C ASN A 108 0.73 -22.18 -4.10
N LYS A 109 0.31 -21.49 -5.17
CA LYS A 109 -1.07 -21.51 -5.61
C LYS A 109 -1.46 -22.94 -6.03
N PRO A 110 -2.60 -23.48 -5.56
CA PRO A 110 -3.12 -24.72 -6.09
C PRO A 110 -3.30 -24.60 -7.60
N SER A 111 -2.88 -25.63 -8.34
CA SER A 111 -3.12 -25.78 -9.78
C SER A 111 -4.61 -25.87 -10.10
#